data_AF-A0A4Q0LKR4-F1
#
_entry.id   AF-A0A4Q0LKR4-F1
#
_cell.length_a   1.000
_cell.length_b   1.000
_cell.length_c   1.000
_cell.angle_alpha   90.00
_cell.angle_beta   90.00
_cell.angle_gamma   90.00
#
_symmetry.space_group_name_H-M   'P 1'
#
loop_
_entity.id
_entity.type
_entity.pdbx_description
1 polymer ?
#
loop_
_entity_poly.entity_id
_entity_poly.type
_entity_poly.pdbx_seq_one_letter_code
_entity_poly.pdbx_strand_id
1 'polypeptide(L)' 'RGAKKHNDHQLMAIRRTIESDFSLLSYYNAENNRARSLVGFQQRLEIAILAYNMAYCLERFN' A
#
# COMPACT_ATOMS: atom_id res chain seq x y z
N ARG A 1 24.46 -20.44 -2.28
CA ARG A 1 23.85 -20.45 -0.92
C ARG A 1 23.21 -19.08 -0.68
N GLY A 2 21.94 -18.88 -1.04
CA GLY A 2 21.28 -17.56 -0.96
C GLY A 2 19.76 -17.65 -0.79
N ALA A 3 19.11 -18.57 -1.52
CA ALA A 3 17.66 -18.75 -1.49
C ALA A 3 17.08 -19.15 -0.10
N LYS A 4 17.81 -19.91 0.72
CA LYS A 4 17.32 -20.33 2.06
C LYS A 4 17.19 -19.18 3.07
N LYS A 5 17.86 -18.03 2.86
CA LYS A 5 17.71 -16.84 3.74
C LYS A 5 16.49 -15.98 3.41
N HIS A 6 15.92 -16.14 2.20
CA HIS A 6 14.70 -15.43 1.81
C HIS A 6 13.44 -16.20 2.15
N ASN A 7 13.55 -17.49 2.49
CA ASN A 7 12.40 -18.36 2.76
C ASN A 7 12.03 -18.38 4.26
N ASP A 8 12.26 -17.26 4.95
CA ASP A 8 11.67 -17.05 6.26
C ASP A 8 10.16 -16.84 6.05
N HIS A 9 9.37 -17.78 6.56
CA HIS A 9 7.92 -17.77 6.41
C HIS A 9 7.30 -16.50 6.99
N GLN A 10 7.88 -15.93 8.06
CA GLN A 10 7.40 -14.68 8.65
C GLN A 10 7.68 -13.50 7.72
N LEU A 11 8.89 -13.42 7.15
CA LEU A 11 9.24 -12.38 6.19
C LEU A 11 8.34 -12.43 4.94
N MET A 12 8.04 -13.64 4.46
CA MET A 12 7.15 -13.85 3.32
C MET A 12 5.70 -13.48 3.62
N ALA A 13 5.23 -13.70 4.85
CA ALA A 13 3.91 -13.23 5.28
C ALA A 13 3.84 -11.70 5.29
N ILE A 14 4.83 -11.03 5.90
CA ILE A 14 4.92 -9.56 5.93
C ILE A 14 4.95 -8.99 4.52
N ARG A 15 5.80 -9.56 3.64
CA ARG A 15 5.88 -9.14 2.24
C ARG A 15 4.55 -9.27 1.51
N ARG A 16 3.85 -10.40 1.67
CA ARG A 16 2.53 -10.61 1.06
C ARG A 16 1.49 -9.61 1.57
N THR A 17 1.50 -9.30 2.86
CA THR A 17 0.63 -8.26 3.43
C THR A 17 0.91 -6.91 2.78
N ILE A 18 2.19 -6.51 2.73
CA ILE A 18 2.59 -5.24 2.08
C ILE A 18 2.14 -5.21 0.62
N GLU A 19 2.44 -6.25 -0.17
CA GLU A 19 2.07 -6.33 -1.59
C GLU A 19 0.54 -6.28 -1.80
N SER A 20 -0.23 -6.96 -0.93
CA SER A 20 -1.69 -6.93 -0.95
C SER A 20 -2.23 -5.52 -0.64
N ASP A 21 -1.70 -4.87 0.39
CA ASP A 21 -2.13 -3.53 0.80
C ASP A 21 -1.82 -2.49 -0.29
N PHE A 22 -0.63 -2.55 -0.90
CA PHE A 22 -0.29 -1.68 -2.04
C PHE A 22 -1.17 -1.94 -3.26
N SER A 23 -1.55 -3.19 -3.53
CA SER A 23 -2.44 -3.53 -4.64
C SER A 23 -3.84 -2.90 -4.47
N LEU A 24 -4.34 -2.80 -3.23
CA LEU A 24 -5.60 -2.09 -2.95
C LEU A 24 -5.46 -0.58 -3.20
N LEU A 25 -4.30 -0.01 -2.87
CA LEU A 25 -4.00 1.41 -3.09
C LEU A 25 -3.74 1.76 -4.56
N SER A 26 -3.45 0.80 -5.45
CA SER A 26 -3.32 1.02 -6.89
C SER A 26 -4.59 1.62 -7.50
N TYR A 27 -5.77 1.17 -7.05
CA TYR A 27 -7.06 1.74 -7.47
C TYR A 27 -7.16 3.24 -7.15
N TYR A 28 -6.54 3.66 -6.05
CA TYR A 28 -6.47 5.05 -5.59
C TYR A 28 -5.25 5.80 -6.15
N ASN A 29 -4.63 5.27 -7.20
CA ASN A 29 -3.54 5.89 -7.94
C ASN A 29 -2.26 6.13 -7.10
N ALA A 30 -2.06 5.36 -6.03
CA ALA A 30 -0.88 5.46 -5.17
C ALA A 30 0.42 5.11 -5.91
N GLU A 31 0.38 4.15 -6.84
CA GLU A 31 1.55 3.70 -7.61
C GLU A 31 1.98 4.69 -8.70
N ASN A 32 1.05 5.50 -9.24
CA ASN A 32 1.36 6.54 -10.23
C ASN A 32 1.61 7.90 -9.58
N ASN A 33 2.20 7.92 -8.40
CA ASN A 33 2.56 9.14 -7.70
C ASN A 33 3.78 9.81 -8.35
N ARG A 34 3.52 10.75 -9.27
CA ARG A 34 4.55 11.51 -10.02
C ARG A 34 4.87 12.88 -9.41
N ALA A 35 4.66 13.06 -8.10
CA ALA A 35 5.02 14.31 -7.44
C ALA A 35 6.53 14.58 -7.53
N ARG A 36 6.91 15.85 -7.74
CA ARG A 36 8.30 16.28 -7.92
C ARG A 36 8.96 16.80 -6.64
N SER A 37 8.29 16.65 -5.50
CA SER A 37 8.79 17.00 -4.17
C SER A 37 8.39 15.93 -3.16
N LEU A 38 9.17 15.79 -2.09
CA LEU A 38 8.88 14.85 -1.00
C LEU A 38 7.51 15.14 -0.38
N VAL A 39 7.24 16.42 -0.10
CA VAL A 39 5.95 16.87 0.47
C VAL A 39 4.78 16.52 -0.46
N GLY A 40 4.92 16.78 -1.77
CA GLY A 40 3.88 16.45 -2.73
C GLY A 40 3.68 14.95 -2.89
N PHE A 41 4.75 14.16 -2.79
CA PHE A 41 4.66 12.70 -2.81
C PHE A 41 3.89 12.21 -1.59
N GLN A 42 4.25 12.68 -0.40
CA GLN A 42 3.58 12.34 0.84
C GLN A 42 2.09 12.69 0.80
N GLN A 43 1.75 13.92 0.40
CA GLN A 43 0.35 14.36 0.28
C GLN A 43 -0.47 13.45 -0.64
N ARG A 44 0.07 13.09 -1.81
CA ARG A 44 -0.65 12.23 -2.77
C ARG A 44 -0.81 10.80 -2.25
N LEU A 45 0.15 10.29 -1.51
CA LEU A 45 0.05 8.98 -0.87
C LEU A 45 -0.99 8.99 0.26
N GLU A 46 -0.98 10.02 1.11
CA GLU A 46 -1.95 10.20 2.20
C GLU A 46 -3.39 10.32 1.67
N ILE A 47 -3.60 11.04 0.56
CA ILE A 47 -4.92 11.12 -0.09
C ILE A 47 -5.39 9.75 -0.59
N ALA A 48 -4.51 8.95 -1.19
CA ALA A 48 -4.87 7.62 -1.67
C ALA A 48 -5.29 6.69 -0.50
N ILE A 49 -4.54 6.73 0.60
CA ILE A 49 -4.86 5.97 1.83
C ILE A 49 -6.18 6.46 2.44
N LEU A 50 -6.40 7.77 2.52
CA LEU A 50 -7.63 8.34 3.05
C LEU A 50 -8.85 7.91 2.22
N ALA A 51 -8.76 7.97 0.89
CA ALA A 51 -9.83 7.55 -0.01
C ALA A 51 -10.19 6.07 0.19
N TYR A 52 -9.19 5.19 0.29
CA TYR A 52 -9.38 3.78 0.63
C TYR A 52 -10.12 3.61 1.97
N ASN A 53 -9.66 4.28 3.02
CA ASN A 53 -10.25 4.15 4.35
C ASN A 53 -11.70 4.66 4.39
N MET A 54 -12.02 5.74 3.67
CA MET A 54 -13.40 6.23 3.58
C MET A 54 -14.31 5.23 2.88
N ALA A 55 -13.87 4.65 1.76
CA ALA A 55 -14.63 3.62 1.06
C ALA A 55 -14.88 2.39 1.97
N TYR A 56 -13.84 1.92 2.66
CA TYR A 56 -13.97 0.83 3.63
C TYR A 56 -14.97 1.16 4.74
N CYS A 57 -14.91 2.36 5.32
CA CYS A 57 -15.86 2.78 6.35
C CYS A 57 -17.31 2.80 5.83
N LEU A 58 -17.53 3.28 4.61
CA LEU A 58 -18.85 3.30 3.99
C LEU A 58 -19.38 1.89 3.72
N GLU A 59 -18.54 0.97 3.27
CA GLU A 59 -18.95 -0.43 3.03
C GLU A 59 -19.20 -1.19 4.33
N ARG A 60 -18.46 -0.86 5.39
CA ARG A 60 -18.50 -1.61 6.66
C ARG A 60 -19.57 -1.11 7.62
N PHE A 61 -19.90 0.18 7.59
CA PHE A 61 -20.74 0.84 8.58
C PHE A 61 -22.04 1.46 8.02
N ASN A 62 -22.30 1.34 6.71
CA ASN A 62 -23.66 1.46 6.17
C ASN A 62 -24.41 0.13 6.28
#